data_AF-A0A2N7U1Z8-F1
#
_entry.id   AF-A0A2N7U1Z8-F1
#
_cell.length_a   1.000
_cell.length_b   1.000
_cell.length_c   1.000
_cell.angle_alpha   90.00
_cell.angle_beta   90.00
_cell.angle_gamma   90.00
#
_symmetry.space_group_name_H-M   'P 1'
#
loop_
_entity.id
_entity.type
_entity.pdbx_description
1 polymer ?
#
loop_
_entity_poly.entity_id
_entity_poly.type
_entity_poly.pdbx_seq_one_letter_code
_entity_poly.pdbx_strand_id
1 'polypeptide(L)'
;MPAEAQGFEAGGWAEGVIVGQNIRLQDLLSELSRYRPGRIVCDPSVAELRVSGHFLVGDTDRTLQFLAQTQPISVTYRTRYWVAVGASD
;
A
#
# COMPACT_ATOMS: atom_id res chain seq x y z
N MET A 1 -19.04 -3.35 15.01
CA MET A 1 -18.16 -2.17 14.94
C MET A 1 -17.09 -2.48 13.90
N PRO A 2 -16.88 -1.67 12.85
CA PRO A 2 -15.87 -1.95 11.85
C PRO A 2 -14.48 -1.89 12.50
N ALA A 3 -13.52 -2.64 11.98
CA ALA A 3 -12.14 -2.54 12.41
C ALA A 3 -11.63 -1.13 12.07
N GLU A 4 -11.72 -0.23 13.04
CA GLU A 4 -11.15 1.10 12.95
C GLU A 4 -9.66 0.95 12.65
N ALA A 5 -9.18 1.75 11.71
CA ALA A 5 -7.81 1.77 11.19
C ALA A 5 -6.81 2.19 12.28
N GLN A 6 -6.66 1.36 13.33
CA GLN A 6 -5.73 1.54 14.43
C GLN A 6 -4.33 1.21 13.91
N GLY A 7 -3.63 2.24 13.46
CA GLY A 7 -2.28 2.13 12.91
C GLY A 7 -1.90 3.19 11.88
N PHE A 8 -2.84 4.05 11.47
CA PHE A 8 -2.59 5.18 10.57
C PHE A 8 -2.49 6.47 11.38
N GLU A 9 -1.28 7.00 11.56
CA GLU A 9 -1.11 8.38 12.04
C GLU A 9 -1.02 9.32 10.84
N ALA A 10 -2.01 10.19 10.70
CA ALA A 10 -1.97 11.31 9.76
C ALA A 10 -1.05 12.41 10.33
N GLY A 11 0.25 12.14 10.38
CA GLY A 11 1.26 13.13 10.67
C GLY A 11 1.34 14.15 9.54
N GLY A 12 0.66 15.29 9.73
CA GLY A 12 0.94 16.55 9.05
C GLY A 12 0.58 16.61 7.56
N TRP A 13 -0.35 17.51 7.23
CA TRP A 13 -0.71 17.93 5.87
C TRP A 13 0.46 18.47 5.01
N ALA A 14 1.71 18.40 5.50
CA ALA A 14 2.92 18.86 4.84
C ALA A 14 3.78 17.73 4.21
N GLU A 15 3.60 16.45 4.57
CA GLU A 15 4.61 15.42 4.22
C GLU A 15 4.15 14.26 3.31
N GLY A 16 2.84 14.07 3.07
CA GLY A 16 2.40 13.06 2.09
C GLY A 16 2.88 11.64 2.43
N VAL A 17 2.85 11.28 3.72
CA VAL A 17 3.31 9.98 4.25
C VAL A 17 2.20 9.33 5.07
N ILE A 18 2.00 8.03 4.87
CA ILE A 18 1.24 7.15 5.75
C ILE A 18 2.23 6.47 6.69
N VAL A 19 2.10 6.74 7.99
CA VAL A 19 2.76 5.94 9.02
C VAL A 19 1.85 4.74 9.30
N GLY A 20 2.30 3.55 8.92
CA GLY A 20 1.61 2.29 9.18
C GLY A 20 2.31 1.50 10.27
N GLN A 21 1.57 1.08 11.29
CA GLN A 21 2.05 0.12 12.29
C GLN A 21 1.13 -1.10 12.29
N ASN A 22 1.66 -2.26 11.86
CA ASN A 22 0.92 -3.53 11.82
C ASN A 22 -0.41 -3.44 11.03
N ILE A 23 -0.41 -2.71 9.91
CA ILE A 23 -1.60 -2.55 9.06
C ILE A 23 -1.68 -3.67 8.03
N ARG A 24 -2.90 -4.06 7.62
CA ARG A 24 -3.07 -5.04 6.54
C ARG A 24 -2.65 -4.41 5.22
N LEU A 25 -2.02 -5.19 4.35
CA LEU A 25 -1.57 -4.73 3.04
C LEU A 25 -2.74 -4.20 2.21
N GLN A 26 -3.90 -4.85 2.25
CA GLN A 26 -5.09 -4.36 1.54
C GLN A 26 -5.53 -2.96 1.96
N ASP A 27 -5.40 -2.63 3.25
CA ASP A 27 -5.81 -1.33 3.78
C ASP A 27 -4.82 -0.26 3.31
N LEU A 28 -3.52 -0.55 3.36
CA LEU A 28 -2.48 0.32 2.82
C LEU A 28 -2.67 0.57 1.32
N LEU A 29 -2.85 -0.49 0.52
CA LEU A 29 -3.01 -0.38 -0.93
C LEU A 29 -4.30 0.37 -1.30
N SER A 30 -5.36 0.20 -0.53
CA SER A 30 -6.61 0.96 -0.69
C SER A 30 -6.40 2.44 -0.42
N GLU A 31 -5.63 2.79 0.62
CA GLU A 31 -5.30 4.18 0.93
C GLU A 31 -4.41 4.79 -0.16
N LEU A 32 -3.36 4.11 -0.58
CA LEU A 32 -2.49 4.54 -1.68
C LEU A 32 -3.28 4.75 -2.98
N SER A 33 -4.27 3.91 -3.26
CA SER A 33 -5.11 4.05 -4.45
C SER A 33 -5.93 5.35 -4.48
N ARG A 34 -6.12 6.04 -3.34
CA ARG A 34 -6.82 7.33 -3.28
C ARG A 34 -5.97 8.50 -3.77
N TYR A 35 -4.64 8.36 -3.69
CA TYR A 35 -3.68 9.44 -4.00
C TYR A 35 -3.06 9.32 -5.39
N ARG A 36 -3.31 8.23 -6.12
CA ARG A 36 -2.82 8.03 -7.48
C ARG A 36 -3.95 8.04 -8.52
N PRO A 37 -3.68 8.48 -9.76
CA PRO A 37 -4.54 8.16 -10.88
C PRO A 37 -4.45 6.66 -11.21
N GLY A 38 -5.61 6.02 -11.39
CA GLY A 38 -5.72 4.60 -11.72
C GLY A 38 -6.08 3.70 -10.54
N ARG A 39 -5.87 2.40 -10.69
CA ARG A 39 -6.29 1.37 -9.73
C ARG A 39 -5.14 0.47 -9.32
N ILE A 40 -5.09 0.16 -8.03
CA ILE A 40 -4.30 -0.95 -7.48
C ILE A 40 -5.26 -2.12 -7.26
N VAL A 41 -4.89 -3.28 -7.77
CA VAL A 41 -5.59 -4.55 -7.52
C VAL A 41 -4.71 -5.37 -6.57
N CYS A 42 -5.25 -5.69 -5.40
CA CYS A 42 -4.60 -6.54 -4.41
C CYS A 42 -5.11 -7.98 -4.59
N ASP A 43 -4.19 -8.93 -4.71
CA ASP A 43 -4.51 -10.36 -4.70
C ASP A 43 -4.90 -10.79 -3.27
N PRO A 44 -6.00 -11.55 -3.10
CA PRO A 44 -6.44 -12.00 -1.78
C PRO A 44 -5.39 -12.79 -0.97
N SER A 45 -4.45 -13.47 -1.63
CA SER A 45 -3.40 -14.26 -0.97
C SER A 45 -2.45 -13.43 -0.12
N VAL A 46 -2.25 -12.15 -0.45
CA VAL A 46 -1.37 -11.22 0.26
C VAL A 46 -2.12 -10.12 1.00
N ALA A 47 -3.44 -10.07 0.88
CA ALA A 47 -4.28 -8.98 1.39
C ALA A 47 -4.17 -8.79 2.92
N GLU A 48 -4.01 -9.89 3.65
CA GLU A 48 -3.90 -9.93 5.11
C GLU A 48 -2.45 -9.79 5.63
N LEU A 49 -1.46 -9.69 4.74
CA LEU A 49 -0.07 -9.48 5.11
C LEU A 49 0.06 -8.20 5.95
N ARG A 50 0.79 -8.27 7.06
CA ARG A 50 0.99 -7.13 7.95
C ARG A 50 2.26 -6.38 7.59
N VAL A 51 2.11 -5.08 7.38
CA VAL A 51 3.22 -4.18 7.05
C VAL A 51 3.32 -3.06 8.08
N SER A 52 4.55 -2.64 8.31
CA SER A 52 4.88 -1.49 9.14
C SER A 52 5.92 -0.65 8.42
N GLY A 53 5.79 0.68 8.52
CA GLY A 53 6.71 1.60 7.86
C GLY A 53 6.08 2.93 7.55
N HIS A 54 6.87 3.77 6.89
CA HIS A 54 6.45 5.08 6.40
C HIS A 54 6.30 4.98 4.87
N PHE A 55 5.10 5.23 4.38
CA PHE A 55 4.73 5.00 2.98
C PHE A 55 4.36 6.33 2.32
N LEU A 56 5.08 6.71 1.27
CA LEU A 56 4.82 7.96 0.56
C LEU A 56 3.56 7.84 -0.29
N VAL A 57 2.60 8.75 -0.12
CA VAL A 57 1.38 8.79 -0.94
C VAL A 57 1.57 9.61 -2.22
N GLY A 58 2.47 10.60 -2.18
CA GLY A 58 2.81 11.45 -3.34
C GLY A 58 3.61 10.72 -4.42
N ASP A 59 4.29 9.62 -4.06
CA ASP A 59 5.03 8.75 -4.98
C ASP A 59 4.65 7.29 -4.71
N THR A 60 3.45 6.92 -5.15
CA THR A 60 2.90 5.58 -4.90
C THR A 60 3.72 4.48 -5.56
N ASP A 61 4.31 4.72 -6.73
CA ASP A 61 5.08 3.70 -7.44
C ASP A 61 6.37 3.35 -6.69
N ARG A 62 7.05 4.36 -6.12
CA ARG A 62 8.20 4.14 -5.24
C ARG A 62 7.83 3.38 -3.97
N THR A 63 6.69 3.71 -3.37
CA THR A 63 6.16 2.98 -2.21
C THR A 63 5.88 1.50 -2.55
N LEU A 64 5.26 1.23 -3.71
CA LEU A 64 4.98 -0.14 -4.16
C LEU A 64 6.26 -0.94 -4.43
N GLN A 65 7.27 -0.31 -5.05
CA GLN A 65 8.57 -0.95 -5.26
C GLN A 65 9.30 -1.23 -3.94
N PHE A 66 9.23 -0.34 -2.96
CA PHE A 66 9.80 -0.57 -1.64
C PHE A 66 9.11 -1.75 -0.93
N LEU A 67 7.78 -1.82 -1.01
CA LEU A 67 7.03 -2.95 -0.46
C LEU A 67 7.47 -4.27 -1.11
N ALA A 68 7.59 -4.32 -2.44
CA ALA A 68 8.06 -5.52 -3.16
C ALA A 68 9.49 -5.96 -2.79
N GLN A 69 10.35 -5.02 -2.38
CA GLN A 69 11.73 -5.35 -1.96
C GLN A 69 11.81 -5.86 -0.52
N THR A 70 10.85 -5.49 0.33
CA THR A 70 10.90 -5.75 1.78
C THR A 70 9.92 -6.83 2.23
N GLN A 71 8.96 -7.17 1.37
CA GLN A 71 7.88 -8.11 1.66
C GLN A 71 7.81 -9.19 0.57
N PRO A 72 7.25 -10.37 0.87
CA PRO A 72 7.06 -11.46 -0.09
C PRO A 72 5.90 -11.16 -1.06
N ILE A 73 5.98 -10.03 -1.76
CA ILE A 73 4.98 -9.58 -2.72
C ILE A 73 5.65 -9.20 -4.03
N SER A 74 4.91 -9.35 -5.13
CA SER A 74 5.28 -8.90 -6.46
C SER A 74 4.35 -7.79 -6.92
N VAL A 75 4.89 -6.84 -7.67
CA VAL A 75 4.15 -5.70 -8.24
C VAL A 75 4.25 -5.77 -9.76
N THR A 76 3.11 -5.99 -10.42
CA THR A 76 3.01 -6.08 -11.87
C THR A 76 2.25 -4.88 -12.43
N TYR A 77 2.92 -4.09 -13.27
CA TYR A 77 2.31 -2.98 -13.99
C TYR A 77 1.73 -3.49 -15.31
N ARG A 78 0.39 -3.56 -15.40
CA ARG A 78 -0.30 -3.93 -16.66
C ARG A 78 -0.39 -2.74 -17.59
N THR A 79 -0.61 -1.55 -17.04
CA THR A 79 -0.52 -0.25 -17.72
C THR A 79 -0.08 0.81 -16.70
N ARG A 80 0.13 2.05 -17.14
CA ARG A 80 0.40 3.18 -16.22
C ARG A 80 -0.68 3.41 -15.17
N TYR A 81 -1.92 2.98 -15.43
CA TYR A 81 -3.07 3.17 -14.55
C TYR A 81 -3.59 1.89 -13.89
N TRP A 82 -2.94 0.75 -14.13
CA TRP A 82 -3.35 -0.53 -13.55
C TRP A 82 -2.14 -1.26 -13.01
N VAL A 83 -2.12 -1.43 -11.68
CA VAL A 83 -1.09 -2.19 -10.97
C VAL A 83 -1.73 -3.34 -10.22
N ALA A 84 -1.17 -4.52 -10.38
CA ALA A 84 -1.54 -5.71 -9.63
C ALA A 84 -0.46 -6.02 -8.60
N VAL A 85 -0.87 -6.26 -7.36
CA VAL A 85 0.00 -6.67 -6.25
C VAL A 85 -0.40 -8.08 -5.84
N GLY A 86 0.52 -9.02 -5.92
CA GLY A 86 0.31 -10.42 -5.56
C GLY A 86 1.49 -11.01 -4.79
N ALA A 87 1.49 -12.31 -4.54
CA ALA A 87 2.64 -12.97 -3.93
C ALA A 87 3.87 -12.94 -4.86
N SER A 88 5.06 -12.80 -4.28
CA SER A 88 6.31 -13.15 -4.99
C SER A 88 6.45 -14.67 -4.98
N ASP A 89 6.80 -15.25 -6.13
CA ASP A 89 7.11 -16.68 -6.27
C ASP A 89 8.36 -17.08 -5.45
#